data_AF-A0A2N1X9Q8-F1
#
_entry.id   AF-A0A2N1X9Q8-F1
#
_cell.length_a   1.000
_cell.length_b   1.000
_cell.length_c   1.000
_cell.angle_alpha   90.00
_cell.angle_beta   90.00
_cell.angle_gamma   90.00
#
_symmetry.space_group_name_H-M   'P 1'
#
loop_
_entity.id
_entity.type
_entity.pdbx_description
1 polymer ?
#
loop_
_entity_poly.entity_id
_entity_poly.type
_entity_poly.pdbx_seq_one_letter_code
_entity_poly.pdbx_strand_id
1 'polypeptide(L)'
;NCMLCYAACPQVALNEGYLGPAALALAQRYNLDSRDGGAFERMQTTASDDGVWECTFIGECSEVCPKHVDPAGAIQQMKLASSLEWLARRVPGGAS
;
A
#
# COMPACT_ATOMS: atom_id res chain seq x y z
N ASN A 1 12.67 -0.37 -8.70
CA ASN A 1 12.56 1.06 -9.07
C ASN A 1 12.67 1.29 -10.58
N CYS A 2 12.09 0.45 -11.44
CA CYS A 2 12.12 0.65 -12.90
C CYS A 2 10.93 1.50 -13.42
N MET A 3 10.00 1.87 -12.55
CA MET A 3 8.82 2.70 -12.82
C MET A 3 7.76 2.12 -13.79
N LEU A 4 7.92 0.89 -14.29
CA LEU A 4 6.92 0.24 -15.15
C LEU A 4 5.54 0.16 -14.49
N CYS A 5 5.48 -0.13 -13.20
CA CYS A 5 4.22 -0.18 -12.45
C CYS A 5 3.53 1.17 -12.32
N TYR A 6 4.26 2.29 -12.33
CA TYR A 6 3.67 3.63 -12.36
C TYR A 6 3.10 3.93 -13.75
N ALA A 7 3.86 3.61 -14.81
CA ALA A 7 3.41 3.81 -16.18
C ALA A 7 2.16 2.99 -16.53
N ALA A 8 2.01 1.80 -15.96
CA ALA A 8 0.88 0.92 -16.20
C ALA A 8 -0.37 1.23 -15.32
N CYS A 9 -0.21 1.96 -14.21
CA CYS A 9 -1.32 2.20 -13.29
C CYS A 9 -2.11 3.46 -13.70
N PRO A 10 -3.38 3.34 -14.09
CA PRO A 10 -4.15 4.53 -14.51
C PRO A 10 -4.52 5.44 -13.32
N GLN A 11 -4.54 4.93 -12.08
CA GLN A 11 -4.76 5.78 -10.90
C GLN A 11 -3.61 6.76 -10.69
N VAL A 12 -2.38 6.37 -11.00
CA VAL A 12 -1.22 7.29 -10.98
C VAL A 12 -1.40 8.40 -12.02
N ALA A 13 -2.03 8.12 -13.17
CA ALA A 13 -2.27 9.11 -14.21
C ALA A 13 -3.46 10.05 -13.90
N LEU A 14 -4.40 9.61 -13.06
CA LEU A 14 -5.61 10.36 -12.72
C LEU A 14 -5.49 11.15 -11.40
N ASN A 15 -4.64 10.69 -10.49
CA ASN A 15 -4.42 11.31 -9.19
C ASN A 15 -2.93 11.59 -8.97
N GLU A 16 -2.55 12.87 -9.07
CA GLU A 16 -1.17 13.34 -8.85
C GLU A 16 -0.66 13.11 -7.41
N GLY A 17 -1.57 13.01 -6.43
CA GLY A 17 -1.24 12.76 -5.03
C GLY A 17 -0.94 11.30 -4.74
N TYR A 18 -1.39 10.36 -5.57
CA TYR A 18 -1.26 8.94 -5.30
C TYR A 18 0.21 8.51 -5.18
N LEU A 19 0.60 7.98 -4.01
CA LEU A 19 1.97 7.49 -3.73
C LEU A 19 2.47 6.45 -4.75
N GLY A 20 1.53 5.68 -5.31
CA GLY A 20 1.78 4.74 -6.38
C GLY A 20 2.32 3.38 -5.93
N PRO A 21 2.37 2.42 -6.87
CA PRO A 21 2.47 1.01 -6.53
C PRO A 21 3.83 0.58 -5.97
N ALA A 22 4.95 1.10 -6.49
CA ALA A 22 6.25 0.67 -5.98
C ALA A 22 6.54 1.21 -4.58
N ALA A 23 6.17 2.47 -4.30
CA ALA A 23 6.36 3.07 -2.98
C ALA A 23 5.56 2.32 -1.91
N LEU A 24 4.29 2.01 -2.19
CA LEU A 24 3.43 1.25 -1.29
C LEU A 24 3.94 -0.20 -1.10
N ALA A 25 4.35 -0.88 -2.17
CA ALA A 25 4.93 -2.22 -2.05
C ALA A 25 6.24 -2.22 -1.23
N LEU A 26 7.06 -1.17 -1.36
CA LEU A 26 8.27 -1.01 -0.55
C LEU A 26 7.93 -0.76 0.92
N ALA A 27 6.93 0.08 1.21
CA ALA A 27 6.46 0.29 2.58
C ALA A 27 5.96 -1.02 3.19
N GLN A 28 5.19 -1.81 2.45
CA GLN A 28 4.73 -3.12 2.92
C GLN A 28 5.87 -4.09 3.19
N ARG A 29 6.93 -4.08 2.37
CA ARG A 29 8.14 -4.88 2.60
C ARG A 29 8.78 -4.56 3.96
N TYR A 30 8.77 -3.31 4.42
CA TYR A 30 9.24 -2.96 5.76
C TYR A 30 8.22 -3.33 6.84
N ASN A 31 6.92 -3.15 6.60
CA ASN A 31 5.88 -3.51 7.57
C ASN A 31 5.87 -5.02 7.89
N LEU A 32 6.29 -5.86 6.94
CA LEU A 32 6.41 -7.32 7.13
C LEU A 32 7.78 -7.76 7.65
N ASP A 33 8.74 -6.85 7.85
CA ASP A 33 10.08 -7.16 8.33
C ASP A 33 10.09 -7.14 9.87
N SER A 34 10.28 -8.29 10.53
CA SER A 34 10.22 -8.40 12.00
C SER A 34 11.28 -7.61 12.76
N ARG A 35 12.30 -7.10 12.06
CA ARG A 35 13.33 -6.23 12.62
C ARG A 35 12.88 -4.77 12.68
N ASP A 36 11.83 -4.42 11.95
CA ASP A 36 11.34 -3.06 11.80
C ASP A 36 10.22 -2.75 12.80
N GLY A 37 10.32 -1.62 13.49
CA GLY A 37 9.30 -1.12 14.43
C GLY A 37 8.49 0.08 13.94
N GLY A 38 8.66 0.49 12.68
CA GLY A 38 8.14 1.76 12.14
C GLY A 38 6.80 1.64 11.39
N ALA A 39 6.11 0.50 11.47
CA ALA A 39 4.90 0.25 10.69
C ALA A 39 3.78 1.28 10.98
N PHE A 40 3.59 1.63 12.26
CA PHE A 40 2.58 2.60 12.67
C PHE A 40 2.86 4.01 12.13
N GLU A 41 4.13 4.43 12.13
CA GLU A 41 4.56 5.73 11.60
C GLU A 41 4.32 5.80 10.09
N ARG A 42 4.67 4.74 9.35
CA ARG A 42 4.39 4.68 7.90
C ARG A 42 2.91 4.69 7.60
N MET A 43 2.08 4.05 8.43
CA MET A 43 0.65 3.97 8.20
C MET A 43 -0.01 5.35 8.12
N GLN A 44 0.52 6.36 8.82
CA GLN A 44 0.02 7.74 8.74
C GLN A 44 0.12 8.31 7.32
N THR A 45 1.13 7.92 6.55
CA THR A 45 1.28 8.30 5.14
C THR A 45 0.58 7.30 4.23
N THR A 46 0.78 5.99 4.45
CA THR A 46 0.34 4.97 3.50
C THR A 46 -1.15 4.68 3.57
N ALA A 47 -1.83 4.95 4.68
CA ALA A 47 -3.29 4.81 4.82
C ALA A 47 -4.04 6.16 4.75
N SER A 48 -3.40 7.19 4.20
CA SER A 48 -4.01 8.49 3.92
C SER A 48 -4.81 8.47 2.61
N ASP A 49 -5.46 9.61 2.30
CA ASP A 49 -6.20 9.81 1.04
C ASP A 49 -5.30 9.72 -0.19
N ASP A 50 -4.00 10.01 -0.06
CA ASP A 50 -3.00 9.86 -1.13
C ASP A 50 -2.37 8.44 -1.16
N GLY A 51 -2.78 7.58 -0.22
CA GLY A 51 -2.16 6.30 0.08
C GLY A 51 -2.81 5.11 -0.63
N VAL A 52 -2.95 4.01 0.10
CA VAL A 52 -3.47 2.74 -0.44
C VAL A 52 -4.90 2.86 -0.97
N TRP A 53 -5.70 3.81 -0.49
CA TRP A 53 -7.13 3.90 -0.79
C TRP A 53 -7.40 4.24 -2.25
N GLU A 54 -6.53 5.02 -2.90
CA GLU A 54 -6.58 5.35 -4.33
C GLU A 54 -6.46 4.13 -5.26
N CYS A 55 -5.86 3.03 -4.77
CA CYS A 55 -5.74 1.83 -5.58
C CYS A 55 -7.10 1.13 -5.74
N THR A 56 -7.68 1.16 -6.93
CA THR A 56 -8.93 0.42 -7.26
C THR A 56 -8.70 -1.04 -7.66
N PHE A 57 -7.48 -1.56 -7.47
CA PHE A 57 -7.09 -2.94 -7.76
C PHE A 57 -7.22 -3.39 -9.23
N ILE A 58 -6.78 -2.52 -10.15
CA ILE A 58 -6.74 -2.83 -11.59
C ILE A 58 -5.74 -3.94 -11.92
N GLY A 59 -4.64 -4.06 -11.17
CA GLY A 59 -3.71 -5.20 -11.25
C GLY A 59 -2.54 -5.05 -12.21
N GLU A 60 -2.61 -4.17 -13.22
CA GLU A 60 -1.57 -4.02 -14.26
C GLU A 60 -0.15 -3.77 -13.72
N CYS A 61 -0.03 -3.10 -12.57
CA CYS A 61 1.26 -2.89 -11.90
C CYS A 61 2.01 -4.19 -11.55
N SER A 62 1.29 -5.29 -11.32
CA SER A 62 1.85 -6.62 -11.08
C SER A 62 2.18 -7.34 -12.39
N GLU A 63 1.29 -7.26 -13.38
CA GLU A 63 1.48 -7.86 -14.71
C GLU A 63 2.75 -7.35 -15.41
N VAL A 64 2.97 -6.04 -15.38
CA VAL A 64 4.15 -5.43 -16.03
C VAL A 64 5.44 -5.57 -15.23
N CYS A 65 5.40 -6.13 -14.02
CA CYS A 65 6.57 -6.15 -13.14
C CYS A 65 7.61 -7.18 -13.61
N PRO A 66 8.79 -6.78 -14.11
CA PRO A 66 9.78 -7.70 -14.68
C PRO A 66 10.52 -8.51 -13.61
N LYS A 67 10.23 -8.26 -12.33
CA LYS A 67 10.81 -8.93 -11.17
C LYS A 67 9.77 -9.73 -10.38
N HIS A 68 8.53 -9.81 -10.88
CA HIS A 68 7.46 -10.60 -10.26
C HIS A 68 7.25 -10.27 -8.76
N VAL A 69 7.29 -8.97 -8.42
CA VAL A 69 7.17 -8.49 -7.03
C VAL A 69 5.73 -8.54 -6.52
N ASP A 70 4.74 -8.47 -7.42
CA ASP A 70 3.32 -8.30 -7.10
C ASP A 70 2.97 -7.06 -6.23
N PRO A 71 3.14 -5.82 -6.76
CA PRO A 71 2.74 -4.61 -6.05
C PRO A 71 1.25 -4.55 -5.72
N ALA A 72 0.37 -5.09 -6.58
CA ALA A 72 -1.07 -5.08 -6.35
C ALA A 72 -1.42 -5.89 -5.09
N GLY A 73 -0.85 -7.10 -4.94
CA GLY A 73 -1.03 -7.92 -3.75
C GLY A 73 -0.52 -7.24 -2.48
N ALA A 74 0.65 -6.60 -2.54
CA ALA A 74 1.20 -5.84 -1.42
C ALA A 74 0.25 -4.71 -0.95
N ILE A 75 -0.33 -3.95 -1.89
CA ILE A 75 -1.29 -2.88 -1.56
C ILE A 75 -2.55 -3.44 -0.90
N GLN A 76 -3.08 -4.59 -1.35
CA GLN A 76 -4.27 -5.17 -0.72
C GLN A 76 -4.01 -5.69 0.70
N GLN A 77 -2.84 -6.26 0.95
CA GLN A 77 -2.44 -6.61 2.32
C GLN A 77 -2.38 -5.36 3.22
N MET A 78 -1.86 -4.24 2.70
CA MET A 78 -1.86 -2.97 3.44
C MET A 78 -3.27 -2.44 3.68
N LYS A 79 -4.19 -2.52 2.71
CA LYS A 79 -5.60 -2.12 2.90
C LYS A 79 -6.25 -2.92 4.03
N LEU A 80 -6.04 -4.24 4.06
CA LEU A 80 -6.54 -5.09 5.12
C LEU A 80 -5.96 -4.69 6.49
N ALA A 81 -4.63 -4.57 6.59
CA ALA A 81 -3.97 -4.18 7.84
C ALA A 81 -4.47 -2.81 8.34
N SER A 82 -4.58 -1.83 7.44
CA SER A 82 -5.09 -0.48 7.76
C SER A 82 -6.57 -0.52 8.20
N SER A 83 -7.38 -1.38 7.59
CA SER A 83 -8.79 -1.55 7.99
C SER A 83 -8.92 -2.18 9.36
N LEU A 84 -8.11 -3.21 9.65
CA LEU A 84 -8.10 -3.87 10.96
C LEU A 84 -7.65 -2.90 12.06
N GLU A 85 -6.60 -2.11 11.80
CA GLU A 85 -6.14 -1.08 12.72
C GLU A 85 -7.20 0.01 12.94
N TRP A 86 -7.89 0.45 11.87
CA TRP A 86 -9.02 1.38 11.99
C TRP A 86 -10.15 0.80 12.86
N LEU A 87 -10.49 -0.48 12.66
CA LEU A 87 -11.50 -1.18 13.47
C LEU A 87 -11.07 -1.28 14.94
N ALA A 88 -9.83 -1.70 15.20
CA ALA A 88 -9.29 -1.84 16.55
C ALA A 88 -9.39 -0.53 17.35
N ARG A 89 -9.12 0.62 16.71
CA ARG A 89 -9.23 1.94 17.33
C ARG A 89 -10.66 2.40 17.60
N ARG A 90 -11.66 1.86 16.89
CA ARG A 90 -13.02 2.39 16.86
C ARG A 90 -14.04 1.48 17.55
N VAL A 91 -13.73 0.20 17.72
CA VAL A 91 -14.57 -0.75 18.45
C VAL A 91 -14.17 -0.77 19.93
N PRO A 92 -15.10 -0.52 20.88
CA PRO A 92 -14.83 -0.67 22.30
C PRO A 92 -14.33 -2.08 22.64
N GLY A 93 -13.12 -2.19 23.19
CA GLY A 93 -12.49 -3.46 23.56
C GLY A 93 -11.52 -4.06 22.53
N GLY A 94 -11.24 -3.37 21.41
CA GLY A 94 -10.17 -3.75 20.48
C GLY A 94 -8.79 -3.47 21.09
N ALA A 95 -7.94 -4.49 21.18
CA ALA A 95 -6.59 -4.37 21.73
C ALA A 95 -5.71 -3.46 20.86
N SER A 96 -4.98 -2.55 21.52
CA SER A 96 -3.87 -1.75 20.98
C SER A 96 -2.55 -2.48 21.12
#